data_AF-A0A5B7F3G2-F1
#
_entry.id   AF-A0A5B7F3G2-F1
#
_cell.length_a   1.000
_cell.length_b   1.000
_cell.length_c   1.000
_cell.angle_alpha   90.00
_cell.angle_beta   90.00
_cell.angle_gamma   90.00
#
_symmetry.space_group_name_H-M   'P 1'
#
loop_
_entity.id
_entity.type
_entity.pdbx_description
1 polymer ?
#
loop_
_entity_poly.entity_id
_entity_poly.type
_entity_poly.pdbx_seq_one_letter_code
_entity_poly.pdbx_strand_id
1 'polypeptide(L)'
;MRKWKIILAQFRRERKKIADSKASGSGIGDIYKPKWFAFEHLAFIHGRDCPNVSVNTEWQSNQQGRLAKRQQQKKKKGPLDCQYL
;
A
#
# COMPACT_ATOMS: atom_id res chain seq x y z
N MET A 1 -23.82 -9.81 -6.87
CA MET A 1 -23.28 -8.49 -7.31
C MET A 1 -22.19 -8.64 -8.37
N ARG A 2 -22.54 -8.69 -9.66
CA ARG A 2 -21.58 -8.85 -10.78
C ARG A 2 -20.91 -7.52 -11.19
N LYS A 3 -21.68 -6.42 -11.19
CA LYS A 3 -21.22 -5.08 -11.59
C LYS A 3 -20.06 -4.58 -10.73
N TRP A 4 -20.15 -4.72 -9.41
CA TRP A 4 -19.10 -4.30 -8.48
C TRP A 4 -17.77 -5.01 -8.72
N LYS A 5 -17.80 -6.32 -8.97
CA LYS A 5 -16.58 -7.11 -9.29
C LYS A 5 -15.89 -6.61 -10.56
N ILE A 6 -16.66 -6.18 -11.57
CA ILE A 6 -16.14 -5.63 -12.82
C ILE A 6 -15.44 -4.29 -12.57
N ILE A 7 -16.08 -3.39 -11.82
CA ILE A 7 -15.53 -2.07 -11.47
C ILE A 7 -14.20 -2.24 -10.71
N LEU A 8 -14.18 -3.10 -9.68
CA LEU A 8 -12.97 -3.39 -8.92
C LEU A 8 -11.86 -4.01 -9.80
N ALA A 9 -12.22 -4.86 -10.76
CA ALA A 9 -11.24 -5.46 -11.67
C ALA A 9 -10.61 -4.41 -12.59
N GLN A 10 -11.38 -3.45 -13.11
CA GLN A 10 -10.83 -2.34 -13.91
C GLN A 10 -9.91 -1.47 -13.06
N PHE A 11 -10.34 -1.14 -11.84
CA PHE A 11 -9.56 -0.33 -10.92
C PHE A 11 -8.19 -0.94 -10.60
N ARG A 12 -8.15 -2.24 -10.26
CA ARG A 12 -6.90 -2.96 -10.01
C ARG A 12 -5.99 -2.98 -11.24
N ARG A 13 -6.55 -3.14 -12.44
CA ARG A 13 -5.78 -3.10 -13.70
C ARG A 13 -5.13 -1.74 -13.92
N GLU A 14 -5.89 -0.66 -13.79
CA GLU A 14 -5.36 0.70 -13.94
C GLU A 14 -4.27 0.98 -12.90
N ARG A 15 -4.47 0.56 -11.65
CA ARG A 15 -3.47 0.69 -10.58
C ARG A 15 -2.19 -0.09 -10.91
N LYS A 16 -2.33 -1.31 -11.44
CA LYS A 16 -1.17 -2.12 -11.85
C LYS A 16 -0.35 -1.43 -12.93
N LYS A 17 -0.98 -0.82 -13.93
CA LYS A 17 -0.26 -0.04 -14.97
C LYS A 17 0.53 1.12 -14.36
N ILE A 18 -0.04 1.82 -13.38
CA ILE A 18 0.66 2.89 -12.66
C ILE A 18 1.86 2.32 -11.89
N ALA A 19 1.69 1.21 -11.19
CA ALA A 19 2.77 0.56 -10.45
C ALA A 19 3.90 0.06 -11.37
N ASP A 20 3.53 -0.61 -12.46
CA ASP A 20 4.46 -1.12 -13.47
C ASP A 20 5.22 0.04 -14.15
N SER A 21 4.59 1.20 -14.35
CA SER A 21 5.25 2.40 -14.90
C SER A 21 6.23 3.08 -13.95
N LYS A 22 6.19 2.75 -12.66
CA LYS A 22 7.12 3.28 -11.64
C LYS A 22 8.30 2.34 -11.38
N ALA A 23 8.47 1.31 -12.22
CA ALA A 23 9.58 0.36 -12.08
C ALA A 23 10.95 1.05 -12.29
N SER A 24 12.01 0.42 -11.77
CA SER A 24 13.37 0.93 -11.84
C SER A 24 13.80 1.17 -13.28
N GLY A 25 14.21 2.41 -13.60
CA GLY A 25 14.64 2.83 -14.94
C GLY A 25 13.64 3.72 -15.68
N SER A 26 12.43 3.92 -15.15
CA SER A 26 11.43 4.81 -15.75
C SER A 26 11.70 6.28 -15.41
N GLY A 27 11.72 7.15 -16.42
CA GLY A 27 11.83 8.60 -16.24
C GLY A 27 10.52 9.23 -15.73
N ILE A 28 10.58 10.47 -15.25
CA ILE A 28 9.38 11.23 -14.79
C ILE A 28 8.33 11.36 -15.91
N GLY A 29 8.77 11.38 -17.18
CA GLY A 29 7.89 11.42 -18.36
C GLY A 29 7.20 10.08 -18.69
N ASP A 30 7.70 8.97 -18.15
CA ASP A 30 7.22 7.61 -18.48
C ASP A 30 6.14 7.10 -17.52
N ILE A 31 5.79 7.87 -16.48
CA ILE A 31 4.80 7.46 -15.49
C ILE A 31 3.40 7.46 -16.14
N TYR A 32 2.78 6.28 -16.15
CA TYR A 32 1.46 6.07 -16.71
C TYR A 32 0.40 6.88 -15.94
N LYS A 33 -0.41 7.63 -16.68
CA LYS A 33 -1.59 8.33 -16.14
C LYS A 33 -2.86 7.54 -16.51
N PRO A 34 -3.71 7.20 -15.54
CA PRO A 34 -4.94 6.45 -15.81
C PRO A 34 -5.90 7.29 -16.67
N LYS A 35 -6.39 6.71 -17.77
CA LYS A 35 -7.38 7.36 -18.65
C LYS A 35 -8.80 7.26 -18.10
N TRP A 36 -9.02 6.37 -17.14
CA TRP A 36 -10.35 6.05 -16.66
C TRP A 36 -10.89 7.11 -15.69
N PHE A 37 -11.96 7.81 -16.08
CA PHE A 37 -12.52 8.95 -15.34
C PHE A 37 -12.87 8.63 -13.87
N ALA A 38 -13.29 7.40 -13.58
CA ALA A 38 -13.71 7.01 -12.23
C ALA A 38 -12.53 6.59 -11.34
N PHE A 39 -11.31 6.51 -11.86
CA PHE A 39 -10.15 6.02 -11.11
C PHE A 39 -9.88 6.87 -9.87
N GLU A 40 -9.85 8.20 -10.02
CA GLU A 40 -9.61 9.12 -8.91
C GLU A 40 -10.72 9.05 -7.85
N HIS A 41 -11.97 8.96 -8.30
CA HIS A 41 -13.12 8.82 -7.40
C HIS A 41 -13.15 7.51 -6.62
N LEU A 42 -12.48 6.46 -7.13
CA LEU A 42 -12.39 5.15 -6.47
C LEU A 42 -11.14 5.01 -5.59
N ALA A 43 -10.34 6.07 -5.42
CA ALA A 43 -9.14 6.05 -4.58
C ALA A 43 -9.42 5.60 -3.14
N PHE A 44 -10.61 5.87 -2.59
CA PHE A 44 -11.00 5.41 -1.24
C PHE A 44 -11.00 3.89 -1.06
N ILE A 45 -11.04 3.12 -2.15
CA ILE A 45 -10.98 1.65 -2.11
C ILE A 45 -9.56 1.18 -1.76
N HIS A 46 -8.55 2.04 -1.90
CA HIS A 46 -7.19 1.75 -1.47
C HIS A 46 -7.19 1.43 0.03
N GLY A 47 -6.66 0.27 0.40
CA GLY A 47 -6.61 -0.17 1.80
C GLY A 47 -7.67 -1.18 2.23
N ARG A 48 -8.67 -1.47 1.39
CA ARG A 48 -9.74 -2.44 1.73
C ARG A 48 -9.20 -3.83 2.06
N ASP A 49 -8.17 -4.25 1.30
CA ASP A 49 -7.58 -5.58 1.42
C ASP A 49 -6.33 -5.57 2.34
N CYS A 50 -6.08 -4.48 3.06
CA CYS A 50 -5.03 -4.41 4.07
C CYS A 50 -5.58 -4.92 5.40
N PRO A 51 -5.07 -6.05 5.94
CA PRO A 51 -5.45 -6.47 7.28
C PRO A 51 -5.02 -5.39 8.28
N ASN A 52 -5.92 -5.03 9.19
CA ASN A 52 -5.55 -4.14 10.29
C ASN A 52 -4.49 -4.84 11.14
N VAL A 53 -3.44 -4.10 11.53
CA VAL A 53 -2.41 -4.64 12.41
C VAL A 53 -3.05 -4.88 13.79
N SER A 54 -3.30 -6.15 14.12
CA SER A 54 -3.73 -6.51 15.47
C SER A 54 -2.51 -6.38 16.39
N VAL A 55 -2.66 -5.58 17.44
CA VAL A 55 -1.63 -5.47 18.47
C VAL A 55 -1.94 -6.50 19.53
N ASN A 56 -1.04 -7.47 19.74
CA ASN A 56 -1.18 -8.40 20.85
C ASN A 56 -0.85 -7.67 22.16
N THR A 57 -1.87 -7.40 22.98
CA THR A 57 -1.76 -6.71 24.26
C THR A 57 -0.81 -7.41 25.22
N GLU A 58 -0.69 -8.75 25.14
CA GLU A 58 0.13 -9.56 26.04
C GLU A 58 1.65 -9.40 25.81
N TRP A 59 2.07 -8.91 24.64
CA TRP A 59 3.49 -8.76 24.28
C TRP A 59 4.11 -7.41 24.71
N GLN A 60 3.28 -6.42 25.07
CA GLN A 60 3.78 -5.07 25.38
C GLN A 60 4.39 -4.96 26.79
N SER A 61 3.89 -5.73 27.76
CA SER A 61 4.39 -5.69 29.15
C SER A 61 5.85 -6.18 29.25
N ASN A 62 6.25 -7.13 28.41
CA ASN A 62 7.60 -7.71 28.46
C ASN A 62 8.66 -6.99 27.59
N GLN A 63 8.26 -6.03 26.75
CA GLN A 63 9.18 -5.33 25.82
C GLN A 63 9.61 -3.93 26.29
N GLN A 64 8.89 -3.31 27.24
CA GLN A 64 9.24 -1.98 27.75
C GLN A 64 10.61 -1.95 28.47
N GLY A 65 11.13 -3.09 28.91
CA GLY A 65 12.48 -3.21 29.49
C GLY A 65 13.64 -3.37 28.49
N ARG A 66 13.41 -3.66 27.19
CA ARG A 66 14.49 -3.98 26.23
C ARG A 66 14.78 -2.90 25.17
N LEU A 67 13.91 -1.91 24.98
CA LEU A 67 14.04 -0.92 23.89
C LEU A 67 14.85 0.34 24.23
N ALA A 68 15.33 0.50 25.47
CA ALA A 68 16.15 1.65 25.85
C ALA A 68 17.58 1.68 25.25
N LYS A 69 18.06 0.62 24.56
CA LYS A 69 19.48 0.52 24.10
C LYS A 69 19.73 0.28 22.60
N ARG A 70 18.81 0.61 21.67
CA ARG A 70 19.08 0.49 20.20
C ARG A 70 18.68 1.74 19.39
N GLN A 71 18.85 2.93 19.96
CA GLN A 71 18.49 4.20 19.31
C GLN A 71 19.38 4.63 18.13
N GLN A 72 20.28 3.78 17.63
CA GLN A 72 21.11 4.10 16.47
C GLN A 72 21.01 2.94 15.49
N GLN A 73 20.79 3.22 14.20
CA GLN A 73 20.57 2.26 13.11
C GLN A 73 19.13 1.69 12.99
N LYS A 74 18.19 2.50 12.48
CA LYS A 74 17.19 2.10 11.46
C LYS A 74 16.26 3.30 11.20
N LYS A 75 16.81 4.33 10.56
CA LYS A 75 15.98 5.39 9.96
C LYS A 75 15.16 4.75 8.82
N LYS A 76 13.86 4.62 9.06
CA LYS A 76 12.75 4.68 8.09
C LYS A 76 12.69 3.57 7.03
N LYS A 77 12.29 2.35 7.43
CA LYS A 77 11.39 1.56 6.57
C LYS A 77 9.97 1.93 7.00
N GLY A 78 9.24 2.64 6.13
CA GLY A 78 7.83 2.96 6.34
C GLY A 78 6.98 1.69 6.49
N PRO A 79 5.70 1.82 6.89
CA PRO A 79 4.79 0.69 6.98
C PRO A 79 4.83 -0.08 5.66
N LEU A 80 4.86 -1.41 5.73
CA LEU A 80 4.82 -2.29 4.56
C LEU A 80 3.59 -1.89 3.74
N ASP A 81 3.81 -1.11 2.70
CA ASP A 81 2.78 -0.71 1.76
C ASP A 81 2.25 -2.01 1.15
N CYS A 82 0.98 -2.34 1.38
CA CYS A 82 0.28 -3.42 0.69
C CYS A 82 0.06 -3.09 -0.81
N GLN A 83 0.98 -2.34 -1.43
CA GLN A 83 0.90 -1.86 -2.80
C GLN A 83 1.32 -2.91 -3.84
N TYR A 84 1.65 -4.14 -3.42
CA TYR A 84 2.18 -5.19 -4.31
C TYR A 84 1.44 -6.53 -4.19
N LEU A 85 0.11 -6.47 -4.28
CA LEU A 85 -0.74 -7.58 -4.76
C LEU A 85 -1.61 -7.09 -5.93
#